data_AF-A0A521AZ55-F1
#
_entry.id   AF-A0A521AZ55-F1
#
_cell.length_a   1.000
_cell.length_b   1.000
_cell.length_c   1.000
_cell.angle_alpha   90.00
_cell.angle_beta   90.00
_cell.angle_gamma   90.00
#
_symmetry.space_group_name_H-M   'P 1'
#
loop_
_entity.id
_entity.type
_entity.pdbx_description
1 polymer ?
#
loop_
_entity_poly.entity_id
_entity_poly.type
_entity_poly.pdbx_seq_one_letter_code
_entity_poly.pdbx_strand_id
1 'polypeptide(L)'
;MTSLRDLGLSEYEARAYRALLRTGPTTAKDLSRASEVPMGRIYDVLNSLESHDLVRSQAASRPKKYVGVEPDAALDRLLEEKQRELEAKAEQYASVVEELSSELDATDPVDGEFWTAAVGAEDATDLLLERIAAAERRMVVVAGAPATGFDLGTVGERVTAELEAALDRGVEIRVLLSPETVDALPRNVGRRYTAELADNEGFSVRTTPGVDGTFNVFDGLEVCIEVPHPLSGEEPFAMIDIKDAEFAASVSEEFEPRWAEAESLSFG
;
A
#
# COMPACT_ATOMS: atom_id res chain seq x y z
N MET A 1 -26.16 -1.17 14.86
CA MET A 1 -26.36 -0.75 16.27
C MET A 1 -25.00 -0.83 16.95
N THR A 2 -24.49 0.29 17.47
CA THR A 2 -23.16 0.36 18.10
C THR A 2 -23.13 -0.46 19.39
N SER A 3 -22.09 -1.26 19.58
CA SER A 3 -21.95 -2.18 20.70
C SER A 3 -20.59 -2.04 21.39
N LEU A 4 -20.56 -2.18 22.72
CA LEU A 4 -19.29 -2.30 23.46
C LEU A 4 -18.47 -3.52 23.04
N ARG A 5 -19.13 -4.49 22.37
CA ARG A 5 -18.47 -5.66 21.78
C ARG A 5 -17.57 -5.28 20.60
N ASP A 6 -17.94 -4.23 19.88
CA ASP A 6 -17.14 -3.72 18.76
C ASP A 6 -15.82 -3.12 19.27
N LEU A 7 -15.80 -2.73 20.55
CA LEU A 7 -14.61 -2.26 21.25
C LEU A 7 -13.94 -3.33 22.13
N GLY A 8 -14.28 -4.61 21.95
CA GLY A 8 -13.55 -5.73 22.55
C GLY A 8 -14.14 -6.36 23.79
N LEU A 9 -15.23 -5.82 24.34
CA LEU A 9 -15.89 -6.48 25.47
C LEU A 9 -16.66 -7.72 25.01
N SER A 10 -16.62 -8.76 25.83
CA SER A 10 -17.56 -9.88 25.74
C SER A 10 -18.99 -9.43 26.04
N GLU A 11 -19.95 -10.27 25.70
CA GLU A 11 -21.35 -10.02 26.01
C GLU A 11 -21.62 -9.90 27.52
N TYR A 12 -20.89 -10.65 28.34
CA TYR A 12 -21.07 -10.62 29.80
C TYR A 12 -20.47 -9.35 30.40
N GLU A 13 -19.30 -8.92 29.94
CA GLU A 13 -18.67 -7.67 30.33
C GLU A 13 -19.53 -6.47 29.94
N ALA A 14 -20.04 -6.44 28.72
CA ALA A 14 -20.93 -5.37 28.26
C ALA A 14 -22.21 -5.26 29.11
N ARG A 15 -22.81 -6.40 29.49
CA ARG A 15 -24.00 -6.42 30.36
C ARG A 15 -23.67 -5.99 31.79
N ALA A 16 -22.57 -6.49 32.37
CA ALA A 16 -22.15 -6.15 33.72
C ALA A 16 -21.77 -4.66 33.84
N TYR A 17 -21.03 -4.11 32.89
CA TYR A 17 -20.65 -2.70 32.87
C TYR A 17 -21.89 -1.79 32.76
N ARG A 18 -22.83 -2.09 31.85
CA ARG A 18 -24.10 -1.36 31.76
C ARG A 18 -24.93 -1.42 33.04
N ALA A 19 -24.95 -2.58 33.71
CA ALA A 19 -25.65 -2.72 34.99
C ALA A 19 -24.98 -1.90 36.10
N LEU A 20 -23.64 -1.82 36.14
CA LEU A 20 -22.89 -0.98 37.08
C LEU A 20 -23.20 0.51 36.89
N LEU A 21 -23.27 0.98 35.65
CA LEU A 21 -23.65 2.38 35.35
C LEU A 21 -25.06 2.74 35.82
N ARG A 22 -25.99 1.78 35.80
CA ARG A 22 -27.39 2.00 36.23
C ARG A 22 -27.58 1.88 37.74
N THR A 23 -26.88 0.95 38.38
CA THR A 23 -27.09 0.60 39.79
C THR A 23 -26.16 1.34 40.74
N GLY A 24 -25.05 1.91 40.24
CA GLY A 24 -24.03 2.53 41.07
C GLY A 24 -23.26 1.49 41.91
N PRO A 25 -22.63 1.90 43.03
CA PRO A 25 -21.83 1.02 43.87
C PRO A 25 -22.62 -0.18 44.42
N THR A 26 -22.32 -1.38 43.92
CA THR A 26 -23.09 -2.61 44.20
C THR A 26 -22.18 -3.80 44.52
N THR A 27 -22.75 -4.89 45.05
CA THR A 27 -22.00 -6.12 45.36
C THR A 27 -21.97 -7.04 44.14
N ALA A 28 -21.01 -7.97 44.06
CA ALA A 28 -20.98 -8.96 42.97
C ALA A 28 -22.27 -9.80 42.88
N LYS A 29 -22.88 -10.11 44.04
CA LYS A 29 -24.14 -10.86 44.10
C LYS A 29 -25.32 -10.07 43.51
N ASP A 30 -25.40 -8.78 43.83
CA ASP A 30 -26.46 -7.91 43.34
C ASP A 30 -26.24 -7.56 41.86
N LEU A 31 -24.97 -7.39 41.46
CA LEU A 31 -24.61 -7.19 40.06
C LEU A 31 -24.96 -8.40 39.20
N SER A 32 -24.68 -9.62 39.65
CA SER A 32 -25.04 -10.85 38.94
C SER A 32 -26.55 -10.89 38.64
N ARG A 33 -27.38 -10.48 39.61
CA ARG A 33 -28.84 -10.39 39.43
C ARG A 33 -29.23 -9.29 38.45
N ALA A 34 -28.63 -8.10 38.57
CA ALA A 34 -28.98 -6.93 37.75
C ALA A 34 -28.47 -7.01 36.30
N SER A 35 -27.38 -7.73 36.06
CA SER A 35 -26.76 -7.90 34.74
C SER A 35 -27.14 -9.19 34.03
N GLU A 36 -27.83 -10.10 34.73
CA GLU A 36 -28.13 -11.46 34.26
C GLU A 36 -26.87 -12.27 33.88
N VAL A 37 -25.72 -11.89 34.45
CA VAL A 37 -24.48 -12.65 34.35
C VAL A 37 -24.46 -13.70 35.47
N PRO A 38 -24.28 -15.00 35.16
CA PRO A 38 -24.29 -16.04 36.18
C PRO A 38 -23.28 -15.80 37.30
N MET A 39 -23.64 -16.14 38.53
CA MET A 39 -22.78 -15.94 39.71
C MET A 39 -21.42 -16.63 39.58
N GLY A 40 -21.35 -17.77 38.89
CA GLY A 40 -20.09 -18.47 38.62
C GLY A 40 -19.12 -17.74 37.69
N ARG A 41 -19.58 -16.69 36.99
CA ARG A 41 -18.79 -15.90 36.02
C ARG A 41 -18.61 -14.44 36.42
N ILE A 42 -19.35 -13.96 37.42
CA ILE A 42 -19.37 -12.53 37.73
C ILE A 42 -18.02 -12.00 38.22
N TYR A 43 -17.26 -12.81 38.96
CA TYR A 43 -15.94 -12.42 39.42
C TYR A 43 -14.93 -12.35 38.28
N ASP A 44 -14.95 -13.31 37.34
CA ASP A 44 -14.11 -13.28 36.14
C ASP A 44 -14.39 -12.03 35.32
N VAL A 45 -15.67 -11.71 35.12
CA VAL A 45 -16.12 -10.51 34.39
C VAL A 45 -15.69 -9.23 35.11
N LEU A 46 -15.84 -9.17 36.43
CA LEU A 46 -15.40 -8.01 37.21
C LEU A 46 -13.88 -7.83 37.18
N ASN A 47 -13.11 -8.92 37.22
CA ASN A 47 -11.66 -8.87 37.13
C ASN A 47 -11.21 -8.38 35.75
N SER A 48 -11.85 -8.86 34.68
CA SER A 48 -11.60 -8.41 33.30
C SER A 48 -11.94 -6.93 33.12
N LEU A 49 -13.13 -6.51 33.58
CA LEU A 49 -13.51 -5.09 33.56
C LEU A 49 -12.56 -4.22 34.41
N GLU A 50 -12.03 -4.74 35.52
CA GLU A 50 -11.03 -4.05 36.34
C GLU A 50 -9.67 -3.97 35.62
N SER A 51 -9.26 -4.99 34.86
CA SER A 51 -8.01 -4.94 34.05
C SER A 51 -8.10 -3.99 32.86
N HIS A 52 -9.29 -3.79 32.29
CA HIS A 52 -9.57 -2.75 31.30
C HIS A 52 -9.80 -1.37 31.93
N ASP A 53 -9.61 -1.22 33.25
CA ASP A 53 -9.86 0.02 33.99
C ASP A 53 -11.31 0.54 33.86
N LEU A 54 -12.29 -0.33 33.60
CA LEU A 54 -13.70 0.03 33.43
C LEU A 54 -14.50 -0.04 34.74
N VAL A 55 -13.93 -0.68 35.75
CA VAL A 55 -14.54 -0.85 37.07
C VAL A 55 -13.56 -0.48 38.16
N ARG A 56 -14.07 0.12 39.23
CA ARG A 56 -13.35 0.38 40.47
C ARG A 56 -13.97 -0.47 41.57
N SER A 57 -13.12 -1.03 42.42
CA SER A 57 -13.57 -1.84 43.53
C SER A 57 -13.19 -1.24 44.89
N GLN A 58 -14.12 -1.33 45.84
CA GLN A 58 -13.92 -0.83 47.21
C GLN A 58 -13.66 -2.01 48.14
N ALA A 59 -12.39 -2.42 48.25
CA ALA A 59 -11.99 -3.57 49.05
C ALA A 59 -12.27 -3.43 50.56
N ALA A 60 -12.36 -2.20 51.07
CA ALA A 60 -12.65 -1.92 52.48
C ALA A 60 -14.11 -2.22 52.88
N SER A 61 -15.03 -2.36 51.92
CA SER A 61 -16.43 -2.70 52.23
C SER A 61 -16.61 -4.19 52.44
N ARG A 62 -17.48 -4.58 53.38
CA ARG A 62 -17.88 -5.97 53.61
C ARG A 62 -19.40 -6.08 53.46
N PRO A 63 -19.92 -6.68 52.37
CA PRO A 63 -19.20 -7.29 51.23
C PRO A 63 -18.52 -6.25 50.29
N LYS A 64 -17.53 -6.70 49.50
CA LYS A 64 -16.79 -5.88 48.50
C LYS A 64 -17.76 -5.27 47.49
N LYS A 65 -17.63 -3.96 47.25
CA LYS A 65 -18.45 -3.21 46.30
C LYS A 65 -17.67 -2.85 45.03
N TYR A 66 -18.39 -2.70 43.93
CA TYR A 66 -17.90 -2.37 42.60
C TYR A 66 -18.71 -1.23 42.03
N VAL A 67 -18.06 -0.34 41.30
CA VAL A 67 -18.70 0.78 40.59
C VAL A 67 -18.09 0.89 39.20
N GLY A 68 -18.93 1.18 38.20
CA GLY A 68 -18.47 1.42 36.84
C GLY A 68 -17.80 2.79 36.75
N VAL A 69 -16.72 2.86 35.97
CA VAL A 69 -16.13 4.13 35.53
C VAL A 69 -17.10 4.85 34.60
N GLU A 70 -16.99 6.17 34.51
CA GLU A 70 -17.81 7.00 33.64
C GLU A 70 -17.71 6.56 32.16
N PRO A 71 -18.82 6.58 31.40
CA PRO A 71 -18.86 6.10 30.02
C PRO A 71 -17.80 6.70 29.11
N ASP A 72 -17.57 8.02 29.18
CA ASP A 72 -16.63 8.71 28.29
C ASP A 72 -15.20 8.17 28.50
N ALA A 73 -14.71 8.17 29.74
CA ALA A 73 -13.39 7.64 30.07
C ALA A 73 -13.25 6.14 29.78
N ALA A 74 -14.31 5.36 29.96
CA ALA A 74 -14.33 3.94 29.64
C ALA A 74 -14.26 3.67 28.14
N LEU A 75 -14.99 4.45 27.33
CA LEU A 75 -14.98 4.33 25.87
C LEU A 75 -13.65 4.77 25.29
N ASP A 76 -13.05 5.84 25.82
CA ASP A 76 -11.71 6.30 25.41
C ASP A 76 -10.66 5.20 25.68
N ARG A 77 -10.67 4.59 26.87
CA ARG A 77 -9.75 3.48 27.21
C ARG A 77 -9.90 2.29 26.29
N LEU A 78 -11.14 1.88 26.02
CA LEU A 78 -11.42 0.75 25.12
C LEU A 78 -10.98 1.06 23.68
N LEU A 79 -11.18 2.30 23.22
CA LEU A 79 -10.73 2.72 21.90
C LEU A 79 -9.20 2.69 21.80
N GLU A 80 -8.49 3.27 22.76
CA GLU A 80 -7.03 3.26 22.79
C GLU A 80 -6.46 1.83 22.84
N GLU A 81 -7.07 0.95 23.64
CA GLU A 81 -6.65 -0.46 23.70
C GLU A 81 -6.86 -1.16 22.34
N LYS A 82 -7.98 -0.88 21.66
CA LYS A 82 -8.23 -1.44 20.34
C LYS A 82 -7.29 -0.91 19.28
N GLN A 83 -6.95 0.37 19.31
CA GLN A 83 -5.96 0.97 18.42
C GLN A 83 -4.61 0.28 18.59
N ARG A 84 -4.14 0.14 19.85
CA ARG A 84 -2.89 -0.57 20.17
C ARG A 84 -2.90 -2.03 19.70
N GLU A 85 -4.01 -2.75 19.86
CA GLU A 85 -4.14 -4.13 19.36
C GLU A 85 -4.03 -4.19 17.83
N LEU A 86 -4.68 -3.27 17.12
CA LEU A 86 -4.67 -3.24 15.66
C LEU A 86 -3.28 -2.85 15.12
N GLU A 87 -2.62 -1.87 15.74
CA GLU A 87 -1.24 -1.48 15.40
C GLU A 87 -0.27 -2.65 15.58
N ALA A 88 -0.35 -3.37 16.71
CA ALA A 88 0.51 -4.52 16.95
C ALA A 88 0.28 -5.66 15.92
N LYS A 89 -0.97 -5.86 15.48
CA LYS A 89 -1.26 -6.84 14.41
C LYS A 89 -0.74 -6.39 13.05
N ALA A 90 -0.86 -5.10 12.73
CA ALA A 90 -0.33 -4.56 11.48
C ALA A 90 1.18 -4.75 11.40
N GLU A 91 1.91 -4.43 12.48
CA GLU A 91 3.35 -4.65 12.58
C GLU A 91 3.72 -6.13 12.44
N GLN A 92 2.96 -7.02 13.10
CA GLN A 92 3.16 -8.47 12.95
C GLN A 92 2.99 -8.92 11.49
N TYR A 93 1.97 -8.43 10.78
CA TYR A 93 1.77 -8.77 9.38
C TYR A 93 2.86 -8.21 8.47
N ALA A 94 3.35 -7.01 8.73
CA ALA A 94 4.48 -6.43 7.98
C ALA A 94 5.74 -7.31 8.11
N SER A 95 6.08 -7.74 9.33
CA SER A 95 7.21 -8.65 9.55
C SER A 95 7.06 -10.01 8.85
N VAL A 96 5.83 -10.54 8.78
CA VAL A 96 5.56 -11.78 8.03
C VAL A 96 5.77 -11.58 6.53
N VAL A 97 5.38 -10.43 5.98
CA VAL A 97 5.62 -10.09 4.57
C VAL A 97 7.11 -10.03 4.29
N GLU A 98 7.91 -9.35 5.13
CA GLU A 98 9.37 -9.27 4.96
C GLU A 98 10.04 -10.64 4.97
N GLU A 99 9.64 -11.54 5.89
CA GLU A 99 10.16 -12.91 5.96
C GLU A 99 9.80 -13.71 4.70
N LEU A 100 8.55 -13.62 4.25
CA LEU A 100 8.08 -14.32 3.05
C LEU A 100 8.72 -13.80 1.78
N SER A 101 8.93 -12.48 1.63
CA SER A 101 9.64 -11.93 0.49
C SER A 101 11.03 -12.54 0.36
N SER A 102 11.81 -12.58 1.45
CA SER A 102 13.15 -13.18 1.44
C SER A 102 13.14 -14.68 1.14
N GLU A 103 12.13 -15.43 1.60
CA GLU A 103 12.02 -16.87 1.32
C GLU A 103 11.64 -17.14 -0.14
N LEU A 104 10.74 -16.34 -0.70
CA LEU A 104 10.23 -16.51 -2.07
C LEU A 104 11.25 -16.02 -3.11
N ASP A 105 11.99 -14.94 -2.84
CA ASP A 105 13.05 -14.41 -3.71
C ASP A 105 14.25 -15.36 -3.84
N ALA A 106 14.44 -16.30 -2.89
CA ALA A 106 15.49 -17.31 -2.96
C ALA A 106 15.22 -18.40 -4.02
N THR A 107 14.10 -18.32 -4.74
CA THR A 107 13.81 -19.21 -5.86
C THR A 107 14.51 -18.66 -7.10
N ASP A 108 15.41 -19.45 -7.69
CA ASP A 108 16.05 -19.08 -8.96
C ASP A 108 14.99 -18.63 -10.00
N PRO A 109 15.24 -17.56 -10.77
CA PRO A 109 14.38 -17.15 -11.86
C PRO A 109 14.05 -18.38 -12.72
N VAL A 110 12.77 -18.54 -13.07
CA VAL A 110 12.35 -19.65 -13.92
C VAL A 110 13.08 -19.50 -15.26
N ASP A 111 14.08 -20.35 -15.51
CA ASP A 111 14.77 -20.42 -16.79
C ASP A 111 13.75 -20.79 -17.89
N GLY A 112 13.31 -19.78 -18.64
CA GLY A 112 12.43 -19.95 -19.80
C GLY A 112 11.93 -18.61 -20.35
N GLU A 113 11.79 -18.54 -21.67
CA GLU A 113 11.11 -17.43 -22.36
C GLU A 113 9.63 -17.42 -21.93
N PHE A 114 9.32 -16.65 -20.89
CA PHE A 114 7.96 -16.52 -20.35
C PHE A 114 7.45 -15.12 -20.63
N TRP A 115 6.26 -15.05 -21.24
CA TRP A 115 5.57 -13.78 -21.42
C TRP A 115 4.24 -13.79 -20.67
N THR A 116 3.95 -12.68 -20.01
CA THR A 116 2.66 -12.39 -19.38
C THR A 116 1.97 -11.32 -20.19
N ALA A 117 0.66 -11.44 -20.40
CA ALA A 117 -0.14 -10.39 -21.00
C ALA A 117 -1.29 -10.00 -20.07
N ALA A 118 -1.37 -8.71 -19.76
CA ALA A 118 -2.48 -8.08 -19.08
C ALA A 118 -3.35 -7.35 -20.11
N VAL A 119 -4.66 -7.56 -20.11
CA VAL A 119 -5.58 -7.01 -21.11
C VAL A 119 -6.51 -6.01 -20.45
N GLY A 120 -6.61 -4.80 -21.02
CA GLY A 120 -7.36 -3.68 -20.47
C GLY A 120 -6.50 -2.73 -19.65
N ALA A 121 -6.99 -1.50 -19.49
CA ALA A 121 -6.24 -0.39 -18.91
C ALA A 121 -5.82 -0.63 -17.45
N GLU A 122 -6.73 -1.18 -16.62
CA GLU A 122 -6.46 -1.43 -15.20
C GLU A 122 -5.38 -2.51 -15.04
N ASP A 123 -5.58 -3.70 -15.61
CA ASP A 123 -4.62 -4.80 -15.51
C ASP A 123 -3.26 -4.42 -16.14
N ALA A 124 -3.23 -3.68 -17.24
CA ALA A 124 -2.00 -3.18 -17.85
C ALA A 124 -1.25 -2.20 -16.92
N THR A 125 -1.99 -1.35 -16.21
CA THR A 125 -1.42 -0.43 -15.22
C THR A 125 -0.84 -1.20 -14.03
N ASP A 126 -1.59 -2.18 -13.53
CA ASP A 126 -1.16 -2.96 -12.37
C ASP A 126 0.09 -3.79 -12.70
N LEU A 127 0.15 -4.41 -13.89
CA LEU A 127 1.35 -5.11 -14.35
C LEU A 127 2.57 -4.18 -14.44
N LEU A 128 2.40 -2.96 -14.96
CA LEU A 128 3.48 -1.97 -15.02
C LEU A 128 4.01 -1.62 -13.62
N LEU A 129 3.10 -1.32 -12.68
CA LEU A 129 3.47 -0.94 -11.32
C LEU A 129 4.13 -2.11 -10.58
N GLU A 130 3.66 -3.33 -10.76
CA GLU A 130 4.32 -4.53 -10.23
C GLU A 130 5.77 -4.66 -10.72
N ARG A 131 6.02 -4.40 -12.01
CA ARG A 131 7.39 -4.45 -12.56
C ARG A 131 8.27 -3.32 -12.07
N ILE A 132 7.74 -2.10 -11.92
CA ILE A 132 8.47 -0.98 -11.32
C ILE A 132 8.86 -1.30 -9.87
N ALA A 133 7.94 -1.90 -9.10
CA ALA A 133 8.19 -2.31 -7.72
C ALA A 133 9.23 -3.44 -7.62
N ALA A 134 9.28 -4.34 -8.59
CA ALA A 134 10.23 -5.46 -8.63
C ALA A 134 11.64 -5.09 -9.11
N ALA A 135 11.83 -3.92 -9.75
CA ALA A 135 13.13 -3.53 -10.26
C ALA A 135 14.17 -3.28 -9.15
N GLU A 136 15.39 -3.76 -9.35
CA GLU A 136 16.46 -3.76 -8.35
C GLU A 136 17.69 -2.90 -8.72
N ARG A 137 18.04 -2.80 -10.00
CA ARG A 137 19.30 -2.21 -10.46
C ARG A 137 19.10 -1.05 -11.42
N ARG A 138 18.34 -1.26 -12.49
CA ARG A 138 18.11 -0.26 -13.53
C ARG A 138 16.74 -0.40 -14.17
N MET A 139 16.14 0.73 -14.49
CA MET A 139 14.96 0.85 -15.31
C MET A 139 15.20 1.78 -16.50
N VAL A 140 14.75 1.37 -17.68
CA VAL A 140 14.59 2.24 -18.83
C VAL A 140 13.10 2.40 -19.09
N VAL A 141 12.63 3.64 -19.20
CA VAL A 141 11.25 3.99 -19.54
C VAL A 141 11.28 4.73 -20.86
N VAL A 142 10.61 4.21 -21.88
CA VAL A 142 10.47 4.87 -23.18
C VAL A 142 9.00 5.13 -23.44
N ALA A 143 8.64 6.39 -23.68
CA ALA A 143 7.28 6.79 -23.97
C ALA A 143 7.20 7.69 -25.22
N GLY A 144 6.77 7.08 -26.32
CA GLY A 144 6.51 7.71 -27.61
C GLY A 144 5.08 8.21 -27.79
N ALA A 145 4.82 8.77 -28.97
CA ALA A 145 3.50 9.20 -29.39
C ALA A 145 2.85 8.22 -30.41
N PRO A 146 1.50 8.12 -30.51
CA PRO A 146 0.50 8.82 -29.69
C PRO A 146 0.66 8.45 -28.21
N ALA A 147 0.38 9.45 -27.35
CA ALA A 147 0.66 9.41 -25.93
C ALA A 147 0.26 8.06 -25.32
N THR A 148 1.13 7.56 -24.44
CA THR A 148 0.86 6.46 -23.50
C THR A 148 -0.64 6.34 -23.27
N GLY A 149 -1.22 5.17 -23.58
CA GLY A 149 -2.60 4.89 -23.26
C GLY A 149 -2.90 5.02 -21.77
N PHE A 150 -1.90 5.15 -20.91
CA PHE A 150 -2.13 5.52 -19.52
C PHE A 150 -2.68 6.95 -19.39
N ASP A 151 -3.80 7.09 -18.68
CA ASP A 151 -4.27 8.39 -18.18
C ASP A 151 -3.15 9.05 -17.37
N LEU A 152 -2.42 9.96 -18.02
CA LEU A 152 -1.27 10.66 -17.46
C LEU A 152 -1.63 11.49 -16.22
N GLY A 153 -2.92 11.75 -15.97
CA GLY A 153 -3.39 12.33 -14.73
C GLY A 153 -3.37 11.31 -13.59
N THR A 154 -4.24 10.31 -13.65
CA THR A 154 -4.46 9.36 -12.53
C THR A 154 -3.37 8.29 -12.45
N VAL A 155 -3.02 7.68 -13.58
CA VAL A 155 -1.97 6.65 -13.64
C VAL A 155 -0.60 7.29 -13.50
N GLY A 156 -0.40 8.48 -14.07
CA GLY A 156 0.85 9.22 -13.94
C GLY A 156 1.25 9.47 -12.49
N GLU A 157 0.30 9.76 -11.59
CA GLU A 157 0.58 9.93 -10.16
C GLU A 157 1.04 8.64 -9.47
N ARG A 158 0.42 7.49 -9.80
CA ARG A 158 0.82 6.17 -9.28
C ARG A 158 2.21 5.78 -9.77
N VAL A 159 2.45 5.92 -11.07
CA VAL A 159 3.76 5.61 -11.69
C VAL A 159 4.86 6.49 -11.09
N THR A 160 4.62 7.79 -10.92
CA THR A 160 5.61 8.72 -10.32
C THR A 160 5.99 8.27 -8.91
N ALA A 161 5.01 7.89 -8.08
CA ALA A 161 5.26 7.44 -6.71
C ALA A 161 6.09 6.13 -6.68
N GLU A 162 5.83 5.19 -7.59
CA GLU A 162 6.62 3.96 -7.68
C GLU A 162 8.04 4.21 -8.21
N LEU A 163 8.22 5.17 -9.13
CA LEU A 163 9.57 5.58 -9.58
C LEU A 163 10.36 6.24 -8.44
N GLU A 164 9.72 7.07 -7.61
CA GLU A 164 10.33 7.63 -6.39
C GLU A 164 10.77 6.51 -5.44
N ALA A 165 9.87 5.56 -5.16
CA ALA A 165 10.18 4.40 -4.31
C ALA A 165 11.34 3.56 -4.88
N ALA A 166 11.44 3.41 -6.21
CA ALA A 166 12.55 2.71 -6.86
C ALA A 166 13.87 3.48 -6.71
N LEU A 167 13.86 4.80 -6.84
CA LEU A 167 15.05 5.64 -6.60
C LEU A 167 15.51 5.57 -5.14
N ASP A 168 14.57 5.54 -4.18
CA ASP A 168 14.89 5.37 -2.76
C ASP A 168 15.56 4.01 -2.47
N ARG A 169 15.26 2.98 -3.27
CA ARG A 169 15.96 1.69 -3.26
C ARG A 169 17.32 1.71 -3.98
N GLY A 170 17.65 2.79 -4.69
CA GLY A 170 18.90 2.96 -5.44
C GLY A 170 18.88 2.48 -6.89
N VAL A 171 17.70 2.27 -7.47
CA VAL A 171 17.54 1.89 -8.88
C VAL A 171 17.91 3.06 -9.80
N GLU A 172 18.77 2.84 -10.81
CA GLU A 172 19.03 3.85 -11.85
C GLU A 172 17.86 3.91 -12.83
N ILE A 173 17.25 5.09 -13.03
CA ILE A 173 16.10 5.26 -13.93
C ILE A 173 16.45 6.22 -15.08
N ARG A 174 16.25 5.74 -16.30
CA ARG A 174 16.43 6.53 -17.54
C ARG A 174 15.11 6.63 -18.29
N VAL A 175 14.63 7.85 -18.49
CA VAL A 175 13.36 8.12 -19.15
C VAL A 175 13.60 8.82 -20.48
N LEU A 176 13.20 8.20 -21.58
CA LEU A 176 13.27 8.76 -22.93
C LEU A 176 11.87 9.07 -23.44
N LEU A 177 11.61 10.34 -23.75
CA LEU A 177 10.30 10.84 -24.16
C LEU A 177 10.34 11.41 -25.58
N SER A 178 9.27 11.20 -26.35
CA SER A 178 9.05 12.00 -27.55
C SER A 178 8.71 13.45 -27.18
N PRO A 179 9.07 14.46 -28.00
CA PRO A 179 8.64 15.84 -27.79
C PRO A 179 7.12 15.98 -27.66
N GLU A 180 6.37 15.20 -28.44
CA GLU A 180 4.91 15.17 -28.41
C GLU A 180 4.37 14.66 -27.06
N THR A 181 5.04 13.65 -26.47
CA THR A 181 4.71 13.14 -25.13
C THR A 181 4.96 14.23 -24.09
N VAL A 182 6.08 14.94 -24.17
CA VAL A 182 6.40 16.04 -23.24
C VAL A 182 5.34 17.13 -23.29
N ASP A 183 4.89 17.51 -24.48
CA ASP A 183 3.84 18.52 -24.67
C ASP A 183 2.48 18.07 -24.14
N ALA A 184 2.23 16.76 -24.10
CA ALA A 184 1.00 16.17 -23.58
C ALA A 184 1.01 15.94 -22.06
N LEU A 185 2.16 16.05 -21.38
CA LEU A 185 2.28 15.79 -19.95
C LEU A 185 1.44 16.78 -19.12
N PRO A 186 0.60 16.27 -18.19
CA PRO A 186 -0.08 17.12 -17.23
C PRO A 186 0.89 17.95 -16.38
N ARG A 187 0.51 19.20 -16.08
CA ARG A 187 1.36 20.15 -15.33
C ARG A 187 1.74 19.65 -13.92
N ASN A 188 0.89 18.84 -13.28
CA ASN A 188 1.17 18.22 -11.98
C ASN A 188 2.33 17.23 -12.08
N VAL A 189 2.39 16.42 -13.13
CA VAL A 189 3.48 15.46 -13.37
C VAL A 189 4.78 16.22 -13.59
N GLY A 190 4.81 17.19 -14.50
CA GLY A 190 6.02 18.02 -14.73
C GLY A 190 6.52 18.73 -13.46
N ARG A 191 5.62 19.18 -12.59
CA ARG A 191 5.98 19.81 -11.31
C ARG A 191 6.62 18.83 -10.32
N ARG A 192 6.09 17.60 -10.18
CA ARG A 192 6.68 16.57 -9.32
C ARG A 192 8.04 16.11 -9.86
N TYR A 193 8.11 15.88 -11.17
CA TYR A 193 9.39 15.61 -11.83
C TYR A 193 10.45 16.65 -11.46
N THR A 194 10.11 17.92 -11.53
CA THR A 194 11.04 19.02 -11.20
C THR A 194 11.36 19.10 -9.71
N ALA A 195 10.39 18.83 -8.82
CA ALA A 195 10.53 19.03 -7.38
C ALA A 195 11.13 17.84 -6.63
N GLU A 196 10.87 16.61 -7.11
CA GLU A 196 11.09 15.37 -6.37
C GLU A 196 12.10 14.45 -7.08
N LEU A 197 12.14 14.47 -8.42
CA LEU A 197 12.97 13.55 -9.22
C LEU A 197 14.21 14.19 -9.86
N ALA A 198 14.12 15.45 -10.29
CA ALA A 198 15.13 16.10 -11.13
C ALA A 198 16.50 16.27 -10.47
N ASP A 199 16.55 16.36 -9.13
CA ASP A 199 17.80 16.51 -8.37
C ASP A 199 18.41 15.16 -7.96
N ASN A 200 17.76 14.04 -8.27
CA ASN A 200 18.26 12.71 -7.93
C ASN A 200 19.32 12.25 -8.96
N GLU A 201 20.53 11.92 -8.51
CA GLU A 201 21.63 11.46 -9.38
C GLU A 201 21.31 10.15 -10.12
N GLY A 202 20.41 9.33 -9.58
CA GLY A 202 19.93 8.08 -10.18
C GLY A 202 18.83 8.28 -11.22
N PHE A 203 18.33 9.50 -11.42
CA PHE A 203 17.24 9.79 -12.34
C PHE A 203 17.72 10.65 -13.52
N SER A 204 17.39 10.24 -14.74
CA SER A 204 17.73 11.00 -15.95
C SER A 204 16.59 11.00 -16.94
N VAL A 205 16.28 12.17 -17.51
CA VAL A 205 15.25 12.31 -18.55
C VAL A 205 15.85 12.94 -19.79
N ARG A 206 15.58 12.35 -20.94
CA ARG A 206 15.97 12.87 -22.24
C ARG A 206 14.79 12.88 -23.21
N THR A 207 14.89 13.71 -24.23
CA THR A 207 13.92 13.81 -25.31
C THR A 207 14.58 13.65 -26.67
N THR A 208 13.91 12.91 -27.56
CA THR A 208 14.34 12.74 -28.94
C THR A 208 13.13 12.48 -29.85
N PRO A 209 13.08 13.03 -31.07
CA PRO A 209 12.03 12.72 -32.03
C PRO A 209 12.13 11.26 -32.54
N GLY A 210 11.06 10.77 -33.15
CA GLY A 210 11.06 9.43 -33.77
C GLY A 210 11.06 8.27 -32.76
N VAL A 211 10.54 8.52 -31.55
CA VAL A 211 10.21 7.49 -30.58
C VAL A 211 8.76 7.07 -30.82
N ASP A 212 8.59 5.89 -31.39
CA ASP A 212 7.28 5.28 -31.63
C ASP A 212 7.00 4.22 -30.56
N GLY A 213 5.84 4.31 -29.91
CA GLY A 213 5.39 3.34 -28.90
C GLY A 213 5.97 3.53 -27.49
N THR A 214 5.47 2.72 -26.56
CA THR A 214 5.84 2.75 -25.14
C THR A 214 6.37 1.40 -24.70
N PHE A 215 7.56 1.37 -24.13
CA PHE A 215 8.11 0.17 -23.53
C PHE A 215 9.01 0.50 -22.34
N ASN A 216 9.20 -0.48 -21.47
CA ASN A 216 10.05 -0.39 -20.31
C ASN A 216 10.99 -1.59 -20.27
N VAL A 217 12.24 -1.38 -19.85
CA VAL A 217 13.22 -2.46 -19.63
C VAL A 217 13.59 -2.46 -18.16
N PHE A 218 13.47 -3.61 -17.50
CA PHE A 218 13.78 -3.78 -16.09
C PHE A 218 14.99 -4.71 -15.95
N ASP A 219 16.04 -4.19 -15.30
CA ASP A 219 17.27 -4.89 -14.92
C ASP A 219 18.05 -5.56 -16.07
N GLY A 220 17.66 -5.29 -17.32
CA GLY A 220 18.18 -5.97 -18.51
C GLY A 220 17.71 -7.43 -18.61
N LEU A 221 16.63 -7.80 -17.92
CA LEU A 221 16.10 -9.16 -17.85
C LEU A 221 14.71 -9.27 -18.46
N GLU A 222 13.92 -8.20 -18.44
CA GLU A 222 12.56 -8.21 -18.96
C GLU A 222 12.17 -6.90 -19.63
N VAL A 223 11.23 -7.00 -20.55
CA VAL A 223 10.70 -5.87 -21.33
C VAL A 223 9.18 -5.85 -21.25
N CYS A 224 8.62 -4.76 -20.74
CA CYS A 224 7.19 -4.48 -20.80
C CYS A 224 6.87 -3.62 -22.01
N ILE A 225 6.02 -4.09 -22.91
CA ILE A 225 5.58 -3.37 -24.10
C ILE A 225 4.10 -3.02 -23.96
N GLU A 226 3.78 -1.74 -24.11
CA GLU A 226 2.40 -1.27 -24.15
C GLU A 226 1.79 -1.57 -25.53
N VAL A 227 0.59 -2.14 -25.54
CA VAL A 227 -0.19 -2.36 -26.76
C VAL A 227 -1.25 -1.26 -26.85
N PRO A 228 -1.17 -0.34 -27.82
CA PRO A 228 -2.13 0.75 -27.95
C PRO A 228 -3.51 0.24 -28.40
N HIS A 229 -4.57 0.93 -27.99
CA HIS A 229 -5.93 0.57 -28.37
C HIS A 229 -6.18 0.83 -29.88
N PRO A 230 -6.68 -0.14 -30.64
CA PRO A 230 -6.79 -0.04 -32.11
C PRO A 230 -7.82 1.01 -32.56
N LEU A 231 -8.69 1.46 -31.65
CA LEU A 231 -9.79 2.40 -31.93
C LEU A 231 -9.83 3.62 -30.99
N SER A 232 -8.94 3.70 -29.99
CA SER A 232 -8.91 4.75 -28.96
C SER A 232 -7.46 5.08 -28.64
N GLY A 233 -7.14 6.35 -28.38
CA GLY A 233 -5.80 6.76 -27.98
C GLY A 233 -5.69 7.10 -26.48
N GLU A 234 -6.77 6.89 -25.71
CA GLU A 234 -6.85 7.36 -24.32
C GLU A 234 -6.53 6.27 -23.28
N GLU A 235 -6.55 4.99 -23.67
CA GLU A 235 -6.38 3.84 -22.79
C GLU A 235 -5.49 2.76 -23.44
N PRO A 236 -4.64 2.03 -22.68
CA PRO A 236 -3.89 0.91 -23.24
C PRO A 236 -4.84 -0.24 -23.53
N PHE A 237 -4.61 -0.97 -24.62
CA PHE A 237 -5.34 -2.20 -24.90
C PHE A 237 -4.87 -3.36 -24.04
N ALA A 238 -3.55 -3.44 -23.86
CA ALA A 238 -2.89 -4.49 -23.13
C ALA A 238 -1.46 -4.06 -22.78
N MET A 239 -0.83 -4.79 -21.87
CA MET A 239 0.61 -4.76 -21.65
C MET A 239 1.15 -6.18 -21.74
N ILE A 240 2.29 -6.34 -22.41
CA ILE A 240 3.00 -7.60 -22.52
C ILE A 240 4.32 -7.48 -21.78
N ASP A 241 4.51 -8.29 -20.74
CA ASP A 241 5.78 -8.43 -20.00
C ASP A 241 6.52 -9.66 -20.55
N ILE A 242 7.69 -9.45 -21.12
CA ILE A 242 8.53 -10.50 -21.72
C ILE A 242 9.76 -10.69 -20.83
N LYS A 243 9.83 -11.82 -20.13
CA LYS A 243 10.99 -12.21 -19.31
C LYS A 243 11.98 -13.00 -20.16
N ASP A 244 12.84 -12.26 -20.83
CA ASP A 244 13.87 -12.78 -21.73
C ASP A 244 15.04 -11.80 -21.77
N ALA A 245 16.17 -12.22 -21.20
CA ALA A 245 17.38 -11.41 -21.11
C ALA A 245 18.03 -11.16 -22.48
N GLU A 246 17.92 -12.09 -23.44
CA GLU A 246 18.43 -11.87 -24.80
C GLU A 246 17.58 -10.83 -25.53
N PHE A 247 16.25 -10.92 -25.40
CA PHE A 247 15.34 -9.91 -25.93
C PHE A 247 15.57 -8.54 -25.28
N ALA A 248 15.66 -8.47 -23.95
CA ALA A 248 15.94 -7.23 -23.21
C ALA A 248 17.28 -6.60 -23.59
N ALA A 249 18.32 -7.41 -23.80
CA ALA A 249 19.60 -6.94 -24.31
C ALA A 249 19.45 -6.36 -25.73
N SER A 250 18.74 -7.02 -26.63
CA SER A 250 18.52 -6.52 -27.99
C SER A 250 17.77 -5.18 -28.03
N VAL A 251 16.76 -5.00 -27.15
CA VAL A 251 16.02 -3.73 -27.01
C VAL A 251 16.94 -2.65 -26.43
N SER A 252 17.80 -2.99 -25.46
CA SER A 252 18.76 -2.07 -24.87
C SER A 252 19.82 -1.61 -25.88
N GLU A 253 20.27 -2.48 -26.78
CA GLU A 253 21.20 -2.13 -27.87
C GLU A 253 20.60 -1.12 -28.86
N GLU A 254 19.30 -1.18 -29.11
CA GLU A 254 18.58 -0.18 -29.92
C GLU A 254 18.33 1.14 -29.15
N PHE A 255 18.19 1.07 -27.83
CA PHE A 255 17.97 2.22 -26.97
C PHE A 255 19.22 3.09 -26.78
N GLU A 256 20.38 2.49 -26.48
CA GLU A 256 21.59 3.23 -26.06
C GLU A 256 22.08 4.29 -27.09
N PRO A 257 22.07 4.04 -28.42
CA PRO A 257 22.42 5.06 -29.41
C PRO A 257 21.46 6.25 -29.40
N ARG A 258 20.15 5.99 -29.31
CA ARG A 258 19.12 7.03 -29.25
C ARG A 258 19.23 7.84 -27.97
N TRP A 259 19.50 7.17 -26.85
CA TRP A 259 19.75 7.81 -25.56
C TRP A 259 20.95 8.76 -25.64
N ALA A 260 22.06 8.31 -26.22
CA ALA A 260 23.29 9.09 -26.32
C ALA A 260 23.11 10.39 -27.14
N GLU A 261 22.30 10.33 -28.20
CA GLU A 261 21.99 11.46 -29.09
C GLU A 261 20.86 12.36 -28.57
N ALA A 262 20.06 11.88 -27.62
CA ALA A 262 18.92 12.61 -27.08
C ALA A 262 19.31 13.83 -26.22
N GLU A 263 18.46 14.84 -26.24
CA GLU A 263 18.65 16.08 -25.49
C GLU A 263 18.17 15.91 -24.05
N SER A 264 18.91 16.44 -23.07
CA SER A 264 18.46 16.41 -21.67
C SER A 264 17.22 17.27 -21.49
N LEU A 265 16.18 16.72 -20.88
CA LEU A 265 14.94 17.46 -20.67
C LEU A 265 15.09 18.36 -19.43
N SER A 266 14.95 19.66 -19.62
CA SER A 266 14.80 20.63 -18.52
C SER A 266 13.38 21.18 -18.52
N PHE A 267 12.64 20.95 -17.45
CA PHE A 267 11.36 21.63 -17.22
C PHE A 267 11.65 23.08 -16.82
N GLY A 268 11.27 24.02 -17.69
CA GLY A 268 11.41 25.47 -17.45
C GLY A 268 10.28 26.08 -16.62
#